data_AF-A0A512J9A3-F1
#
_entry.id   AF-A0A512J9A3-F1
#
_cell.length_a   1.000
_cell.length_b   1.000
_cell.length_c   1.000
_cell.angle_alpha   90.00
_cell.angle_beta   90.00
_cell.angle_gamma   90.00
#
_symmetry.space_group_name_H-M   'P 1'
#
loop_
_entity.id
_entity.type
_entity.pdbx_description
1 polymer ?
#
loop_
_entity_poly.entity_id
_entity_poly.type
_entity_poly.pdbx_seq_one_letter_code
_entity_poly.pdbx_strand_id
1 'polypeptide(L)'
;MAAKLGEALRAATAEGRARARAFPGRTGQDELPFAVTAAFDARIRGQVERDPRIEDERDRVLIAAVKLAETPPDEEPDGFAEAREGLIVAIDGLERVTLRHGIVSARGERDGGGTRGEPLAAQD
;
A
#
# COMPACT_ATOMS: atom_id res chain seq x y z
N MET A 1 10.01 3.57 -19.39
CA MET A 1 9.21 3.60 -18.15
C MET A 1 9.43 2.30 -17.41
N ALA A 2 9.50 2.34 -16.08
CA ALA A 2 9.60 1.16 -15.21
C ALA A 2 8.27 0.37 -15.14
N ALA A 3 7.74 -0.04 -16.29
CA ALA A 3 6.40 -0.60 -16.45
C ALA A 3 6.17 -1.84 -15.58
N LYS A 4 7.17 -2.72 -15.46
CA LYS A 4 7.11 -3.91 -14.60
C LYS A 4 6.96 -3.57 -13.13
N LEU A 5 7.69 -2.56 -12.64
CA LEU A 5 7.59 -2.13 -11.24
C LEU A 5 6.26 -1.40 -10.98
N GLY A 6 5.75 -0.64 -11.95
CA GLY A 6 4.40 -0.09 -11.91
C GLY A 6 3.30 -1.16 -11.87
N GLU A 7 3.42 -2.22 -12.65
CA GLU A 7 2.49 -3.37 -12.60
C GLU A 7 2.58 -4.12 -11.26
N ALA A 8 3.79 -4.34 -10.75
CA ALA A 8 4.00 -4.96 -9.45
C ALA A 8 3.37 -4.14 -8.31
N LEU A 9 3.46 -2.81 -8.39
CA LEU A 9 2.82 -1.90 -7.44
C LEU A 9 1.30 -2.06 -7.45
N ARG A 10 0.68 -2.04 -8.64
CA ARG A 10 -0.77 -2.22 -8.79
C ARG A 10 -1.24 -3.59 -8.28
N ALA A 11 -0.45 -4.63 -8.50
CA ALA A 11 -0.74 -5.96 -7.96
C ALA A 11 -0.64 -5.99 -6.43
N ALA A 12 0.40 -5.36 -5.85
CA ALA A 12 0.59 -5.30 -4.40
C ALA A 12 -0.54 -4.52 -3.70
N THR A 13 -0.97 -3.39 -4.25
CA THR A 13 -2.07 -2.58 -3.71
C THR A 13 -3.43 -3.25 -3.91
N ALA A 14 -3.63 -3.99 -5.01
CA ALA A 14 -4.80 -4.84 -5.20
C ALA A 14 -4.90 -5.93 -4.12
N GLU A 15 -3.79 -6.58 -3.77
CA GLU A 15 -3.76 -7.54 -2.66
C GLU A 15 -4.09 -6.88 -1.31
N GLY A 16 -3.54 -5.70 -1.03
CA GLY A 16 -3.86 -4.94 0.18
C GLY A 16 -5.36 -4.64 0.30
N ARG A 17 -5.98 -4.19 -0.80
CA ARG A 17 -7.44 -3.95 -0.85
C ARG A 17 -8.24 -5.23 -0.67
N ALA A 18 -7.80 -6.35 -1.25
CA ALA A 18 -8.47 -7.64 -1.07
C ALA A 18 -8.46 -8.06 0.41
N ARG A 19 -7.33 -7.89 1.10
CA ARG A 19 -7.21 -8.15 2.54
C ARG A 19 -8.12 -7.24 3.37
N ALA A 20 -8.14 -5.93 3.08
CA ALA A 20 -9.04 -4.98 3.74
C ALA A 20 -10.53 -5.38 3.61
N ARG A 21 -10.95 -5.79 2.41
CA ARG A 21 -12.34 -6.22 2.15
C ARG A 21 -12.71 -7.52 2.85
N ALA A 22 -11.76 -8.45 2.92
CA ALA A 22 -11.97 -9.77 3.53
C ALA A 22 -11.89 -9.76 5.06
N PHE A 23 -11.43 -8.66 5.68
CA PHE A 23 -11.22 -8.60 7.12
C PHE A 23 -12.54 -8.68 7.92
N PRO A 24 -12.71 -9.66 8.83
CA PRO A 24 -13.97 -9.92 9.50
C PRO A 24 -14.17 -9.16 10.84
N GLY A 25 -13.18 -8.38 11.30
CA GLY A 25 -13.33 -7.49 12.46
C GLY A 25 -13.22 -8.14 13.85
N ARG A 26 -12.72 -9.38 13.99
CA ARG A 26 -12.65 -10.07 15.30
C ARG A 26 -11.39 -10.90 15.58
N THR A 27 -10.46 -11.01 14.64
CA THR A 27 -9.27 -11.86 14.80
C THR A 27 -8.08 -11.25 14.06
N GLY A 28 -6.90 -11.21 14.69
CA GLY A 28 -5.68 -10.67 14.07
C GLY A 28 -5.62 -9.13 14.02
N GLN A 29 -6.11 -8.43 15.04
CA GLN A 29 -6.02 -6.96 15.13
C GLN A 29 -4.58 -6.46 14.96
N ASP A 30 -3.62 -7.17 15.55
CA ASP A 30 -2.18 -6.90 15.42
C ASP A 30 -1.61 -7.30 14.05
N GLU A 31 -2.31 -8.15 13.29
CA GLU A 31 -1.82 -8.69 12.02
C GLU A 31 -2.29 -7.86 10.82
N LEU A 32 -3.49 -7.27 10.89
CA LEU A 32 -4.07 -6.56 9.74
C LEU A 32 -3.17 -5.45 9.20
N PRO A 33 -2.59 -4.54 10.03
CA PRO A 33 -1.73 -3.48 9.53
C PRO A 33 -0.56 -4.01 8.70
N PHE A 34 0.11 -5.05 9.19
CA PHE A 34 1.23 -5.67 8.48
C PHE A 34 0.77 -6.47 7.26
N ALA A 35 -0.39 -7.13 7.34
CA ALA A 35 -0.92 -7.94 6.26
C ALA A 35 -1.29 -7.10 5.02
N VAL A 36 -1.88 -5.92 5.21
CA VAL A 36 -2.28 -5.05 4.09
C VAL A 36 -1.10 -4.39 3.39
N THR A 37 0.01 -4.12 4.08
CA THR A 37 1.23 -3.56 3.48
C THR A 37 2.25 -4.62 3.05
N ALA A 38 2.11 -5.88 3.46
CA ALA A 38 3.11 -6.94 3.24
C ALA A 38 3.59 -7.05 1.78
N ALA A 39 2.65 -7.07 0.83
CA ALA A 39 2.98 -7.18 -0.58
C ALA A 39 3.74 -5.93 -1.09
N PHE A 40 3.35 -4.75 -0.62
CA PHE A 40 4.03 -3.49 -0.95
C PHE A 40 5.46 -3.47 -0.36
N ASP A 41 5.60 -3.85 0.91
CA ASP A 41 6.90 -3.86 1.60
C ASP A 41 7.88 -4.85 0.96
N ALA A 42 7.38 -6.03 0.58
CA ALA A 42 8.21 -7.06 -0.04
C ALA A 42 8.62 -6.74 -1.47
N ARG A 43 7.72 -6.14 -2.27
CA ARG A 43 7.90 -6.01 -3.72
C ARG A 43 8.28 -4.60 -4.18
N ILE A 44 7.93 -3.56 -3.43
CA ILE A 44 8.01 -2.17 -3.90
C ILE A 44 8.96 -1.33 -3.04
N ARG A 45 8.77 -1.30 -1.71
CA ARG A 45 9.45 -0.33 -0.81
C ARG A 45 10.97 -0.30 -0.98
N GLY A 46 11.61 -1.46 -1.19
CA GLY A 46 13.05 -1.55 -1.41
C GLY A 46 13.51 -1.37 -2.87
N GLN A 47 12.58 -1.45 -3.83
CA GLN A 47 12.86 -1.31 -5.27
C GLN A 47 12.74 0.15 -5.76
N VAL A 48 12.16 1.03 -4.94
CA VAL A 48 12.14 2.48 -5.15
C VAL A 48 13.15 3.17 -4.25
N GLU A 49 13.66 4.33 -4.67
CA GLU A 49 14.45 5.21 -3.82
C GLU A 49 13.59 5.69 -2.63
N ARG A 50 14.23 5.91 -1.49
CA ARG A 50 13.52 6.33 -0.28
C ARG A 50 12.95 7.73 -0.47
N ASP A 51 11.63 7.85 -0.44
CA ASP A 51 10.90 9.11 -0.56
C ASP A 51 9.98 9.31 0.66
N PRO A 52 10.13 10.41 1.43
CA PRO A 52 9.30 10.66 2.61
C PRO A 52 7.80 10.65 2.32
N ARG A 53 7.37 11.10 1.15
CA ARG A 53 5.94 11.15 0.79
C ARG A 53 5.34 9.76 0.64
N ILE A 54 6.12 8.81 0.13
CA ILE A 54 5.70 7.41 0.01
C ILE A 54 5.62 6.76 1.39
N GLU A 55 6.59 7.04 2.27
CA GLU A 55 6.58 6.54 3.64
C GLU A 55 5.41 7.13 4.45
N ASP A 56 5.08 8.41 4.27
CA ASP A 56 3.93 9.04 4.92
C ASP A 56 2.59 8.38 4.51
N GLU A 57 2.40 8.05 3.21
CA GLU A 57 1.20 7.32 2.78
C GLU A 57 1.17 5.88 3.30
N ARG A 58 2.34 5.24 3.41
CA ARG A 58 2.44 3.91 4.01
C ARG A 58 2.00 3.96 5.48
N ASP A 59 2.43 4.96 6.22
CA ASP A 59 2.03 5.15 7.61
C ASP A 59 0.52 5.44 7.74
N ARG A 60 -0.07 6.20 6.80
CA ARG A 60 -1.54 6.37 6.73
C ARG A 60 -2.28 5.05 6.52
N VAL A 61 -1.77 4.16 5.67
CA VAL A 61 -2.35 2.81 5.50
C VAL A 61 -2.30 2.03 6.81
N LEU A 62 -1.17 2.07 7.51
CA LEU A 62 -1.04 1.38 8.81
C LEU A 62 -2.01 1.94 9.84
N ILE A 63 -2.13 3.26 9.96
CA ILE A 63 -3.08 3.92 10.87
C ILE A 63 -4.53 3.56 10.52
N ALA A 64 -4.90 3.59 9.24
CA ALA A 64 -6.24 3.22 8.80
C ALA A 64 -6.55 1.74 9.05
N ALA A 65 -5.55 0.87 8.92
CA ALA A 65 -5.69 -0.55 9.22
C ALA A 65 -5.90 -0.80 10.71
N VAL A 66 -5.18 -0.09 11.59
CA VAL A 66 -5.42 -0.13 13.03
C VAL A 66 -6.84 0.35 13.34
N LYS A 67 -7.27 1.48 12.77
CA LYS A 67 -8.65 1.98 12.96
C LYS A 67 -9.69 0.91 12.60
N LEU A 68 -9.54 0.25 11.45
CA LEU A 68 -10.46 -0.83 11.05
C LEU A 68 -10.40 -2.04 12.00
N ALA A 69 -9.19 -2.43 12.44
CA ALA A 69 -8.99 -3.53 13.37
C ALA A 69 -9.65 -3.28 14.74
N GLU A 70 -9.59 -2.04 15.22
CA GLU A 70 -10.14 -1.62 16.51
C GLU A 70 -11.65 -1.33 16.48
N THR A 71 -12.24 -1.19 15.28
CA THR A 71 -13.68 -0.91 15.17
C THR A 71 -14.49 -2.23 15.29
N PRO A 72 -15.35 -2.41 16.31
CA PRO A 72 -16.09 -3.65 16.48
C PRO A 72 -17.26 -3.73 15.48
N PRO A 73 -17.32 -4.72 14.58
CA PRO A 73 -18.34 -4.78 13.53
C PRO A 73 -19.77 -5.04 14.06
N ASP A 74 -19.90 -5.62 15.26
CA ASP A 74 -21.20 -5.92 15.88
C ASP A 74 -21.78 -4.73 16.64
N GLU A 75 -20.91 -3.88 17.18
CA GLU A 75 -21.31 -2.72 17.99
C GLU A 75 -21.44 -1.47 17.11
N GLU A 76 -20.58 -1.34 16.10
CA GLU A 76 -20.49 -0.20 15.21
C GLU A 76 -20.47 -0.64 13.73
N PRO A 77 -21.56 -1.23 13.19
CA PRO A 77 -21.56 -1.77 11.83
C PRO A 77 -21.29 -0.71 10.75
N ASP A 78 -21.85 0.50 10.91
CA ASP A 78 -21.61 1.61 10.00
C ASP A 78 -20.18 2.17 10.14
N GLY A 79 -19.70 2.29 11.39
CA GLY A 79 -18.32 2.72 11.68
C GLY A 79 -17.29 1.75 11.11
N PHE A 80 -17.57 0.45 11.17
CA PHE A 80 -16.72 -0.59 10.59
C PHE A 80 -16.69 -0.52 9.07
N ALA A 81 -17.85 -0.30 8.44
CA ALA A 81 -17.92 -0.09 6.99
C ALA A 81 -17.15 1.17 6.55
N GLU A 82 -17.28 2.27 7.29
CA GLU A 82 -16.54 3.52 7.04
C GLU A 82 -15.03 3.34 7.24
N ALA A 83 -14.60 2.68 8.32
CA ALA A 83 -13.19 2.41 8.58
C ALA A 83 -12.58 1.54 7.48
N ARG A 84 -13.34 0.57 6.94
CA ARG A 84 -12.91 -0.27 5.82
C ARG A 84 -12.72 0.54 4.55
N GLU A 85 -13.67 1.41 4.22
CA GLU A 85 -13.55 2.28 3.06
C GLU A 85 -12.37 3.25 3.21
N GLY A 86 -12.17 3.81 4.41
CA GLY A 86 -11.03 4.67 4.72
C GLY A 86 -9.68 3.97 4.50
N LEU A 87 -9.57 2.69 4.86
CA LEU A 87 -8.37 1.89 4.58
C LEU A 87 -8.16 1.67 3.07
N ILE A 88 -9.22 1.39 2.32
CA ILE A 88 -9.14 1.22 0.85
C ILE A 88 -8.65 2.53 0.20
N VAL A 89 -9.20 3.67 0.62
CA VAL A 89 -8.78 5.01 0.16
C VAL A 89 -7.30 5.26 0.48
N ALA A 90 -6.83 4.89 1.67
CA ALA A 90 -5.42 5.03 2.04
C ALA A 90 -4.51 4.18 1.14
N ILE A 91 -4.92 2.96 0.79
CA ILE A 91 -4.16 2.07 -0.10
C ILE A 91 -4.10 2.65 -1.53
N ASP A 92 -5.21 3.16 -2.04
CA ASP A 92 -5.26 3.82 -3.35
C ASP A 92 -4.40 5.12 -3.36
N GLY A 93 -4.33 5.82 -2.23
CA GLY A 93 -3.43 6.95 -2.00
C GLY A 93 -1.96 6.57 -2.10
N LEU A 94 -1.56 5.51 -1.40
CA LEU A 94 -0.21 4.95 -1.46
C LEU A 94 0.18 4.55 -2.89
N GLU A 95 -0.71 3.88 -3.63
CA GLU A 95 -0.49 3.55 -5.04
C GLU A 95 -0.20 4.81 -5.87
N ARG A 96 -1.08 5.81 -5.76
CA ARG A 96 -1.01 7.04 -6.55
C ARG A 96 0.27 7.83 -6.27
N VAL A 97 0.61 8.01 -4.99
CA VAL A 97 1.82 8.73 -4.58
C VAL A 97 3.07 7.98 -5.01
N THR A 98 3.08 6.65 -4.88
CA THR A 98 4.21 5.83 -5.33
C THR A 98 4.39 5.89 -6.85
N LEU A 99 3.32 5.82 -7.64
CA LEU A 99 3.42 5.99 -9.10
C LEU A 99 3.98 7.37 -9.49
N ARG A 100 3.54 8.42 -8.79
CA ARG A 100 3.91 9.81 -9.10
C ARG A 100 5.34 10.15 -8.70
N HIS A 101 5.80 9.65 -7.57
CA HIS A 101 7.06 10.06 -6.94
C HIS A 101 8.12 8.96 -6.89
N GLY A 102 7.74 7.71 -7.17
CA GLY A 102 8.67 6.59 -7.16
C GLY A 102 9.73 6.72 -8.24
N ILE A 103 10.98 6.55 -7.82
CA ILE A 103 12.15 6.49 -8.68
C ILE A 103 12.78 5.12 -8.48
N VAL A 104 13.15 4.43 -9.55
CA VAL A 104 13.77 3.10 -9.49
C VAL A 104 15.11 3.19 -8.74
N SER A 105 15.28 2.37 -7.70
CA SER A 105 16.53 2.30 -6.95
C SER A 105 17.56 1.40 -7.62
N ALA A 106 18.80 1.42 -7.11
CA ALA A 106 19.83 0.44 -7.50
C ALA A 106 19.42 -1.01 -7.23
N ARG A 107 18.50 -1.27 -6.28
CA ARG A 107 17.93 -2.60 -6.08
C ARG A 107 16.84 -2.87 -7.11
N GLY A 108 15.96 -1.91 -7.38
CA GLY A 108 14.93 -2.05 -8.41
C GLY A 108 15.51 -2.38 -9.78
N GLU A 109 16.64 -1.77 -10.14
CA GLU A 109 17.37 -2.11 -11.38
C GLU A 109 17.91 -3.54 -11.38
N ARG A 110 18.61 -3.95 -10.30
CA ARG A 110 19.15 -5.31 -10.17
C ARG A 110 18.07 -6.39 -10.23
N ASP A 111 16.89 -6.10 -9.68
CA ASP A 111 15.75 -7.01 -9.66
C ASP A 111 14.91 -6.94 -10.97
N GLY A 112 15.33 -6.12 -11.95
CA GLY A 112 14.73 -6.05 -13.28
C GLY A 112 13.48 -5.18 -13.40
N GLY A 113 13.25 -4.28 -12.44
CA GLY A 113 12.09 -3.39 -12.36
C GLY A 113 12.14 -2.15 -13.27
N GLY A 114 13.33 -1.78 -13.78
CA GLY A 114 13.56 -0.62 -14.64
C GLY A 114 15.03 -0.19 -14.61
N THR A 115 15.35 0.97 -15.18
CA THR A 115 16.71 1.55 -15.07
C THR A 115 16.80 2.41 -13.82
N ARG A 116 17.93 2.38 -13.09
CA ARG A 116 18.08 3.22 -11.89
C ARG A 116 17.88 4.71 -12.21
N GLY A 117 17.16 5.42 -11.35
CA GLY A 117 16.86 6.85 -11.55
C GLY A 117 15.68 7.11 -12.49
N GLU A 118 15.14 6.06 -13.11
CA GLU A 118 13.94 6.16 -13.94
C GLU A 118 12.69 6.38 -13.07
N PRO A 119 11.78 7.30 -13.45
CA PRO A 119 10.50 7.45 -12.76
C PRO A 119 9.56 6.27 -13.05
N LEU A 120 8.72 5.91 -12.07
CA LEU A 120 7.74 4.83 -12.23
C LEU A 120 6.63 5.15 -13.24
N ALA A 121 6.20 6.41 -13.30
CA ALA A 121 5.26 6.92 -14.29
C ALA A 121 5.91 8.04 -15.10
N ALA A 122 5.49 8.20 -16.36
CA ALA A 122 5.82 9.40 -17.12
C ALA A 122 5.28 10.62 -16.36
N GLN A 123 6.11 11.64 -16.17
CA GLN A 123 5.66 12.91 -15.64
C GLN A 123 5.17 13.74 -16.82
N ASP A 124 3.85 13.96 -16.88
CA ASP A 124 3.22 14.92 -17.79
C ASP A 124 3.41 16.36 -17.28
#